data_AF-A0A382V6K8-F1
#
_entry.id   AF-A0A382V6K8-F1
#
_cell.length_a   1.000
_cell.length_b   1.000
_cell.length_c   1.000
_cell.angle_alpha   90.00
_cell.angle_beta   90.00
_cell.angle_gamma   90.00
#
_symmetry.space_group_name_H-M   'P 1'
#
loop_
_entity.id
_entity.type
_entity.pdbx_description
1 polymer ?
#
loop_
_entity_poly.entity_id
_entity_poly.type
_entity_poly.pdbx_seq_one_letter_code
_entity_poly.pdbx_strand_id
1 'polypeptide(L)'
;KNYLKGVRSCNMAFFKDDCMKVNGFNEDFIGWGREDSEFGVRLINIGIKRRDLKFNAIGYHIHHEGISREMLEKNHQIYLNTLNNKLIWSNNGIDKYIKTGK
;
A
#
# COMPACT_ATOMS: atom_id res chain seq x y z
N LYS A 1 -7.09 5.63 17.32
CA LYS A 1 -7.80 5.19 16.09
C LYS A 1 -6.89 4.25 15.31
N ASN A 2 -7.35 3.06 14.94
CA ASN A 2 -6.56 2.14 14.11
C ASN A 2 -6.67 2.59 12.63
N TYR A 3 -5.69 3.35 12.16
CA TYR A 3 -5.69 3.94 10.81
C TYR A 3 -5.48 2.91 9.68
N LEU A 4 -5.16 1.65 10.02
CA LEU A 4 -4.86 0.59 9.05
C LEU A 4 -6.09 -0.16 8.55
N LYS A 5 -7.18 -0.18 9.32
CA LYS A 5 -8.38 -0.93 8.92
C LYS A 5 -9.03 -0.31 7.68
N GLY A 6 -9.23 -1.12 6.64
CA GLY A 6 -9.96 -0.72 5.43
C GLY A 6 -9.14 0.11 4.44
N VAL A 7 -7.81 0.10 4.53
CA VAL A 7 -6.95 0.71 3.49
C VAL A 7 -7.10 -0.07 2.19
N ARG A 8 -7.49 0.65 1.13
CA ARG A 8 -7.62 0.18 -0.26
C ARG A 8 -7.18 1.31 -1.19
N SER A 9 -6.34 1.03 -2.17
CA SER A 9 -5.82 2.05 -3.11
C SER A 9 -6.79 2.38 -4.24
N CYS A 10 -7.86 1.57 -4.43
CA CYS A 10 -8.84 1.74 -5.51
C CYS A 10 -9.49 3.14 -5.57
N ASN A 11 -9.50 3.89 -4.48
CA ASN A 11 -9.83 5.31 -4.45
C ASN A 11 -9.03 6.03 -3.34
N MET A 12 -7.73 6.23 -3.60
CA MET A 12 -6.79 6.84 -2.67
C MET A 12 -5.92 7.88 -3.37
N ALA A 13 -5.58 8.95 -2.65
CA ALA A 13 -4.56 9.90 -3.05
C ALA A 13 -3.51 10.05 -1.94
N PHE A 14 -2.27 10.35 -2.34
CA PHE A 14 -1.14 10.60 -1.45
C PHE A 14 -0.20 11.61 -2.11
N PHE A 15 0.57 12.34 -1.30
CA PHE A 15 1.57 13.27 -1.83
C PHE A 15 2.71 12.50 -2.48
N LYS A 16 3.23 13.04 -3.59
CA LYS A 16 4.37 12.47 -4.30
C LYS A 16 5.56 12.29 -3.38
N ASP A 17 5.91 13.31 -2.59
CA ASP A 17 7.08 13.26 -1.72
C ASP A 17 6.96 12.18 -0.64
N ASP A 18 5.76 11.93 -0.11
CA ASP A 18 5.54 10.88 0.88
C ASP A 18 5.62 9.48 0.25
N CYS A 19 5.13 9.32 -0.98
CA CYS A 19 5.31 8.11 -1.77
C CYS A 19 6.81 7.83 -2.03
N MET A 20 7.57 8.88 -2.39
CA MET A 20 9.00 8.78 -2.62
C MET A 20 9.78 8.40 -1.37
N LYS A 21 9.41 8.95 -0.19
CA LYS A 21 10.06 8.62 1.09
C LYS A 21 9.94 7.16 1.50
N VAL A 22 8.91 6.45 1.01
CA VAL A 22 8.70 5.03 1.33
C VAL A 22 9.10 4.08 0.19
N ASN A 23 9.56 4.61 -0.95
CA ASN A 23 9.84 3.88 -2.19
C ASN A 23 8.61 3.35 -2.95
N GLY A 24 7.47 4.03 -2.90
CA GLY A 24 6.28 3.62 -3.66
C GLY A 24 5.70 2.28 -3.20
N PHE A 25 5.05 1.54 -4.09
CA PHE A 25 4.51 0.21 -3.78
C PHE A 25 5.63 -0.83 -3.69
N ASN A 26 5.44 -1.84 -2.84
CA ASN A 26 6.33 -2.98 -2.76
C ASN A 26 5.98 -3.97 -3.88
N GLU A 27 6.92 -4.21 -4.79
CA GLU A 27 6.75 -5.08 -5.95
C GLU A 27 7.02 -6.57 -5.66
N ASP A 28 7.34 -6.93 -4.42
CA ASP A 28 7.36 -8.33 -3.98
C ASP A 28 5.94 -8.93 -3.89
N PHE A 29 4.91 -8.07 -3.88
CA PHE A 29 3.51 -8.48 -3.93
C PHE A 29 3.15 -8.94 -5.35
N ILE A 30 2.97 -10.25 -5.50
CA ILE A 30 2.50 -10.88 -6.73
C ILE A 30 1.09 -11.41 -6.49
N GLY A 31 0.20 -11.25 -7.48
CA GLY A 31 -1.20 -11.66 -7.35
C GLY A 31 -1.97 -10.81 -6.33
N TRP A 32 -3.08 -11.37 -5.83
CA TRP A 32 -4.03 -10.58 -5.02
C TRP A 32 -3.63 -10.49 -3.55
N GLY A 33 -3.65 -9.25 -3.03
CA GLY A 33 -3.92 -8.96 -1.63
C GLY A 33 -2.74 -8.38 -0.86
N ARG A 34 -3.09 -7.52 0.10
CA ARG A 34 -2.24 -6.92 1.16
C ARG A 34 -1.25 -5.84 0.71
N GLU A 35 -1.06 -5.63 -0.58
CA GLU A 35 -0.18 -4.58 -1.15
C GLU A 35 -0.59 -3.18 -0.69
N ASP A 36 -1.89 -2.86 -0.76
CA ASP A 36 -2.45 -1.59 -0.31
C ASP A 36 -2.22 -1.35 1.19
N SER A 37 -2.42 -2.41 1.97
CA SER A 37 -2.30 -2.36 3.42
C SER A 37 -0.84 -2.19 3.84
N GLU A 38 0.09 -2.86 3.16
CA GLU A 38 1.53 -2.74 3.39
C GLU A 38 2.04 -1.33 3.06
N PHE A 39 1.63 -0.78 1.92
CA PHE A 39 1.94 0.60 1.56
C PHE A 39 1.40 1.59 2.60
N GLY A 40 0.15 1.41 3.03
CA GLY A 40 -0.45 2.22 4.09
C GLY A 40 0.29 2.14 5.43
N VAL A 41 0.81 0.96 5.81
CA VAL A 41 1.65 0.79 7.01
C VAL A 41 2.91 1.62 6.90
N ARG A 42 3.63 1.57 5.79
CA ARG A 42 4.88 2.34 5.62
C ARG A 42 4.64 3.85 5.73
N LEU A 43 3.56 4.36 5.13
CA LEU A 43 3.17 5.77 5.26
C LEU A 43 2.85 6.15 6.72
N ILE A 44 2.15 5.30 7.47
CA ILE A 44 1.86 5.55 8.88
C ILE A 44 3.13 5.50 9.74
N ASN A 45 4.07 4.61 9.42
CA ASN A 45 5.34 4.49 10.15
C ASN A 45 6.21 5.74 10.01
N ILE A 46 6.15 6.46 8.88
CA ILE A 46 6.80 7.78 8.72
C ILE A 46 5.96 8.95 9.27
N GLY A 47 4.85 8.67 9.96
CA GLY A 47 4.03 9.67 10.65
C GLY A 47 2.85 10.24 9.85
N ILE A 48 2.58 9.75 8.63
CA ILE A 48 1.44 10.23 7.84
C ILE A 48 0.13 9.75 8.45
N LYS A 49 -0.84 10.67 8.54
CA LYS A 49 -2.17 10.39 9.06
C LYS A 49 -3.17 10.27 7.92
N ARG A 50 -3.90 9.16 7.90
CA ARG A 50 -4.98 8.91 6.94
C ARG A 50 -6.16 9.87 7.18
N ARG A 51 -6.71 10.42 6.10
CA ARG A 51 -7.97 11.17 6.10
C ARG A 51 -9.02 10.39 5.30
N ASP A 52 -10.19 10.18 5.88
CA ASP A 52 -11.29 9.44 5.26
C ASP A 52 -12.35 10.38 4.71
N LEU A 53 -12.74 10.21 3.45
CA LEU A 53 -13.85 10.94 2.81
C LEU A 53 -15.17 10.16 2.96
N LYS A 54 -15.61 9.96 4.20
CA LYS A 54 -16.86 9.24 4.48
C LYS A 54 -18.06 10.00 3.89
N PHE A 55 -18.90 9.29 3.14
CA PHE A 55 -20.15 9.80 2.55
C PHE A 55 -20.00 10.92 1.50
N ASN A 56 -18.78 11.24 1.05
CA ASN A 56 -18.54 12.39 0.14
C ASN A 56 -17.80 12.04 -1.17
N ALA A 57 -17.46 10.77 -1.41
CA ALA A 57 -16.80 10.30 -2.64
C ALA A 57 -17.18 8.84 -2.92
N ILE A 58 -18.43 8.62 -3.35
CA ILE A 58 -18.99 7.28 -3.57
C ILE A 58 -18.36 6.67 -4.82
N GLY A 59 -17.68 5.53 -4.65
CA GLY A 59 -17.19 4.69 -5.75
C GLY A 59 -18.12 3.51 -5.97
N TYR A 60 -18.35 3.16 -7.23
CA TYR A 60 -19.07 1.94 -7.63
C TYR A 60 -18.08 0.89 -8.10
N HIS A 61 -18.22 -0.33 -7.61
CA HIS A 61 -17.46 -1.47 -8.11
C HIS A 61 -18.29 -2.18 -9.18
N ILE A 62 -17.82 -2.12 -10.42
CA ILE A 62 -18.44 -2.88 -11.51
C ILE A 62 -18.17 -4.36 -11.26
N HIS A 63 -19.23 -5.18 -11.33
CA HIS A 63 -19.16 -6.60 -11.05
C HIS A 63 -18.16 -7.30 -11.99
N HIS A 64 -17.33 -8.15 -11.41
CA HIS A 64 -16.46 -9.07 -12.11
C HIS A 64 -16.23 -10.31 -11.23
N GLU A 65 -15.74 -11.40 -11.83
CA GLU A 65 -15.38 -12.61 -11.11
C GLU A 65 -14.17 -12.37 -10.18
N GLY A 66 -14.09 -13.13 -9.09
CA GLY A 66 -13.00 -13.01 -8.13
C GLY A 66 -11.64 -13.34 -8.74
N ILE A 67 -10.59 -12.66 -8.25
CA ILE A 67 -9.20 -12.99 -8.59
C ILE A 67 -8.70 -14.10 -7.66
N SER A 68 -7.81 -14.97 -8.16
CA SER A 68 -7.16 -16.03 -7.37
C SER A 68 -6.53 -15.48 -6.08
N ARG A 69 -6.69 -16.24 -4.99
CA ARG A 69 -6.13 -15.93 -3.66
C ARG A 69 -4.92 -16.78 -3.30
N GLU A 70 -4.36 -17.49 -4.25
CA GLU A 70 -3.20 -18.38 -4.05
C GLU A 70 -2.02 -17.66 -3.36
N MET A 71 -1.78 -16.41 -3.74
CA MET A 71 -0.67 -15.60 -3.20
C MET A 71 -0.98 -14.93 -1.86
N LEU A 72 -2.23 -15.02 -1.36
CA LEU A 72 -2.68 -14.25 -0.22
C LEU A 72 -1.84 -14.51 1.04
N GLU A 73 -1.48 -15.77 1.31
CA GLU A 73 -0.71 -16.11 2.51
C GLU A 73 0.71 -15.53 2.43
N LYS A 74 1.40 -15.72 1.30
CA LYS A 74 2.74 -15.14 1.08
C LYS A 74 2.71 -13.61 1.21
N ASN A 75 1.73 -12.96 0.58
CA ASN A 75 1.56 -11.52 0.65
C ASN A 75 1.20 -11.07 2.07
N HIS A 76 0.47 -11.89 2.83
CA HIS A 76 0.16 -11.61 4.22
C HIS A 76 1.41 -11.60 5.09
N GLN A 77 2.35 -12.52 4.86
CA GLN A 77 3.63 -12.54 5.58
C GLN A 77 4.48 -11.29 5.28
N ILE A 78 4.51 -10.81 4.03
CA ILE A 78 5.19 -9.55 3.70
C ILE A 78 4.56 -8.38 4.47
N TYR A 79 3.21 -8.30 4.49
CA TYR A 79 2.50 -7.28 5.26
C TYR A 79 2.77 -7.36 6.77
N LEU A 80 2.77 -8.56 7.36
CA LEU A 80 3.04 -8.75 8.79
C LEU A 80 4.47 -8.36 9.14
N ASN A 81 5.44 -8.67 8.27
CA ASN A 81 6.82 -8.23 8.43
C ASN A 81 6.92 -6.70 8.47
N THR A 82 6.31 -5.99 7.51
CA THR A 82 6.28 -4.52 7.51
C THR A 82 5.62 -3.95 8.76
N LEU A 83 4.50 -4.54 9.20
CA LEU A 83 3.76 -4.11 10.39
C LEU A 83 4.55 -4.31 11.68
N ASN A 84 5.08 -5.51 11.90
CA ASN A 84 5.73 -5.90 13.14
C ASN A 84 7.09 -5.21 13.31
N ASN A 85 7.83 -5.07 12.22
CA ASN A 85 9.16 -4.46 12.22
C ASN A 85 9.13 -2.94 11.93
N LYS A 86 7.94 -2.35 11.82
CA LYS A 86 7.73 -0.92 11.53
C LYS A 86 8.56 -0.42 10.34
N LEU A 87 8.64 -1.23 9.29
CA LEU A 87 9.42 -0.89 8.11
C LEU A 87 8.86 0.38 7.47
N ILE A 88 9.75 1.24 6.96
CA ILE A 88 9.38 2.50 6.30
C ILE A 88 9.70 2.49 4.80
N TRP A 89 10.56 1.57 4.36
CA TRP A 89 11.09 1.50 3.01
C TRP A 89 10.85 0.11 2.42
N SER A 90 10.52 0.03 1.13
CA SER A 90 10.53 -1.23 0.38
C SER A 90 11.83 -1.32 -0.44
N ASN A 91 12.54 -2.45 -0.34
CA ASN A 91 13.75 -2.69 -1.12
C ASN A 91 13.46 -2.97 -2.61
N ASN A 92 12.21 -3.29 -2.95
CA ASN A 92 11.78 -3.59 -4.30
C ASN A 92 10.61 -2.66 -4.66
N GLY A 93 10.93 -1.40 -5.01
CA GLY A 93 9.95 -0.36 -5.23
C GLY A 93 10.26 0.55 -6.41
N ILE A 94 9.69 1.76 -6.39
CA ILE A 94 9.68 2.66 -7.55
C ILE A 94 11.06 3.24 -7.92
N ASP A 95 12.02 3.26 -6.99
CA ASP A 95 13.39 3.73 -7.21
C ASP A 95 14.08 3.04 -8.40
N LYS A 96 13.78 1.76 -8.66
CA LYS A 96 14.27 1.02 -9.82
C LYS A 96 13.95 1.69 -11.17
N TYR A 97 12.90 2.50 -11.21
CA TYR A 97 12.43 3.19 -12.42
C TYR A 97 12.79 4.67 -12.46
N ILE A 98 13.26 5.21 -11.33
CA ILE A 98 13.60 6.61 -11.22
C ILE A 98 15.11 6.72 -11.43
N LYS A 99 15.51 7.12 -12.65
CA LYS A 99 16.90 7.45 -12.94
C LYS A 99 17.34 8.56 -11.96
N THR A 100 18.28 8.26 -11.07
CA THR A 100 19.13 9.31 -10.51
C THR A 100 19.88 9.91 -11.68
N GLY A 101 19.51 11.13 -12.08
CA GLY A 101 20.24 11.87 -13.09
C GLY A 101 21.72 11.88 -12.73
N LYS A 102 22.55 11.38 -13.65
CA LYS A 102 23.89 11.92 -13.83
C LYS A 102 23.77 13.21 -14.62
#